data_AF-A5DBY1-F1
#
_entry.id   AF-A5DBY1-F1
#
_cell.length_a   1.000
_cell.length_b   1.000
_cell.length_c   1.000
_cell.angle_alpha   90.00
_cell.angle_beta   90.00
_cell.angle_gamma   90.00
#
_symmetry.space_group_name_H-M   'P 1'
#
loop_
_entity.id
_entity.type
_entity.pdbx_description
1 polymer ?
#
loop_
_entity_poly.entity_id
_entity_poly.type
_entity_poly.pdbx_seq_one_letter_code
_entity_poly.pdbx_strand_id
1 'polypeptide(L)'
;MICVVYCITGVLGPDIWDVQLLSLDLSSLNIGVEQVTIDGKTACAVLGLASLYFNIASAMHNVNKKFSEKNKDNEEKVQTKTMEAFHGLYPFFGYYLSIILLTWVYPDYLYTHAMPLLLSIGLTIAFSVGRIILAHLTLQKFPMIQLPMFLPLAQLILTHFLVNIYNYDQDDVLLCVSWLGFGVTLGVHGMFINEIIYEITTYLDIYALSIKHKRA
;
A
#
# COMPACT_ATOMS: atom_id res chain seq x y z
N MET A 1 4.48 -14.76 7.26
CA MET A 1 3.08 -15.22 7.11
C MET A 1 2.67 -15.25 5.64
N ILE A 2 2.59 -14.12 4.94
CA ILE A 2 2.13 -14.03 3.54
C ILE A 2 2.95 -14.91 2.57
N CYS A 3 4.29 -14.91 2.66
CA CYS A 3 5.13 -15.76 1.83
C CYS A 3 4.83 -17.25 2.02
N VAL A 4 4.56 -17.67 3.26
CA VAL A 4 4.23 -19.07 3.58
C VAL A 4 2.90 -19.46 2.97
N VAL A 5 1.89 -18.59 3.07
CA VAL A 5 0.57 -18.82 2.44
C VAL A 5 0.71 -19.00 0.92
N TYR A 6 1.46 -18.13 0.24
CA TYR A 6 1.66 -18.26 -1.20
C TYR A 6 2.55 -19.45 -1.59
N CYS A 7 3.53 -19.84 -0.76
CA CYS A 7 4.26 -21.09 -0.97
C CYS A 7 3.32 -22.29 -0.88
N ILE A 8 2.40 -22.30 0.09
CA ILE A 8 1.39 -23.36 0.24
C ILE A 8 0.45 -23.38 -0.98
N THR A 9 -0.04 -22.21 -1.42
CA THR A 9 -0.83 -22.10 -2.67
C THR A 9 -0.06 -22.64 -3.88
N GLY A 10 1.24 -22.37 -3.98
CA GLY A 10 2.06 -22.88 -5.08
C GLY A 10 2.20 -24.41 -5.09
N VAL A 11 2.15 -25.04 -3.91
CA VAL A 11 2.27 -26.51 -3.77
C VAL A 11 0.91 -27.21 -3.91
N LEU A 12 -0.14 -26.66 -3.29
CA LEU A 12 -1.47 -27.29 -3.20
C LEU A 12 -2.43 -26.85 -4.31
N GLY A 13 -2.09 -25.81 -5.07
CA GLY A 13 -2.94 -25.24 -6.12
C GLY A 13 -3.89 -24.15 -5.61
N PRO A 14 -4.65 -23.53 -6.54
CA PRO A 14 -5.53 -22.40 -6.25
C PRO A 14 -6.77 -22.78 -5.43
N ASP A 15 -7.16 -24.06 -5.44
CA ASP A 15 -8.39 -24.53 -4.79
C ASP A 15 -8.42 -24.29 -3.28
N ILE A 16 -7.25 -24.12 -2.64
CA ILE A 16 -7.12 -23.79 -1.22
C ILE A 16 -7.85 -22.50 -0.83
N TRP A 17 -8.02 -21.58 -1.77
CA TRP A 17 -8.69 -20.31 -1.55
C TRP A 17 -10.22 -20.46 -1.47
N ASP A 18 -10.78 -21.48 -2.14
CA ASP A 18 -12.21 -21.76 -2.22
C ASP A 18 -12.68 -22.84 -1.22
N VAL A 19 -11.77 -23.35 -0.40
CA VAL A 19 -12.12 -24.28 0.68
C VAL A 19 -13.00 -23.56 1.70
N GLN A 20 -14.21 -24.07 1.89
CA GLN A 20 -15.12 -23.66 2.95
C GLN A 20 -14.56 -24.12 4.30
N LEU A 21 -14.18 -23.16 5.15
CA LEU A 21 -13.60 -23.46 6.46
C LEU A 21 -14.68 -23.56 7.52
N LEU A 22 -15.67 -22.66 7.48
CA LEU A 22 -16.68 -22.57 8.53
C LEU A 22 -17.99 -22.00 7.97
N SER A 23 -19.09 -22.74 8.08
CA SER A 23 -20.43 -22.27 7.74
C SER A 23 -21.17 -21.87 9.01
N LEU A 24 -21.38 -20.56 9.22
CA LEU A 24 -22.20 -20.05 10.32
C LEU A 24 -23.64 -19.91 9.86
N ASP A 25 -24.55 -20.62 10.52
CA ASP A 25 -25.98 -20.39 10.42
C ASP A 25 -26.36 -19.25 11.38
N LEU A 26 -26.73 -18.10 10.81
CA LEU A 26 -27.08 -16.88 11.56
C LEU A 26 -28.60 -16.68 11.61
N SER A 27 -29.39 -17.71 11.28
CA SER A 27 -30.86 -17.66 11.28
C SER A 27 -31.46 -17.21 12.61
N SER A 28 -30.75 -17.39 13.74
CA SER A 28 -31.20 -16.93 15.06
C SER A 28 -31.06 -15.42 15.30
N LEU A 29 -30.30 -14.69 14.47
CA LEU A 29 -30.05 -13.25 14.68
C LEU A 29 -31.11 -12.34 14.01
N ASN A 30 -31.97 -12.87 13.13
CA ASN A 30 -33.03 -12.11 12.44
C ASN A 30 -32.53 -10.84 11.68
N ILE A 31 -31.27 -10.84 11.23
CA ILE A 31 -30.62 -9.73 10.49
C ILE A 31 -30.76 -9.91 8.95
N GLY A 32 -31.51 -10.92 8.49
CA GLY A 32 -31.73 -11.15 7.04
C GLY A 32 -30.53 -11.77 6.32
N VAL A 33 -29.59 -12.37 7.05
CA VAL A 33 -28.46 -13.13 6.50
C VAL A 33 -28.54 -14.55 7.07
N GLU A 34 -29.03 -15.50 6.27
CA GLU A 34 -29.34 -16.86 6.75
C GLU A 34 -28.07 -17.71 6.91
N GLN A 35 -27.10 -17.62 6.00
CA GLN A 35 -25.85 -18.37 6.08
C GLN A 35 -24.66 -17.53 5.62
N VAL A 36 -23.60 -17.50 6.45
CA VAL A 36 -22.31 -16.90 6.09
C VAL A 36 -21.28 -18.02 6.04
N THR A 37 -20.82 -18.37 4.84
CA THR A 37 -19.70 -19.27 4.62
C THR A 37 -18.40 -18.49 4.67
N ILE A 38 -17.52 -18.89 5.60
CA ILE A 38 -16.17 -18.36 5.71
C ILE A 38 -15.28 -19.24 4.82
N ASP A 39 -14.97 -18.72 3.64
CA ASP A 39 -14.05 -19.35 2.70
C ASP A 39 -12.60 -18.97 3.03
N GLY A 40 -11.63 -19.71 2.48
CA GLY A 40 -10.19 -19.46 2.64
C GLY A 40 -9.79 -18.01 2.30
N LYS A 41 -10.39 -17.42 1.25
CA LYS A 41 -10.22 -16.00 0.88
C LYS A 41 -10.60 -15.06 2.03
N THR A 42 -11.80 -15.22 2.59
CA THR A 42 -12.33 -14.40 3.67
C THR A 42 -11.50 -14.55 4.94
N ALA A 43 -11.12 -15.78 5.29
CA ALA A 43 -10.27 -16.04 6.44
C ALA A 43 -8.89 -15.38 6.30
N CYS A 44 -8.25 -15.49 5.14
CA CYS A 44 -6.96 -14.85 4.89
C CYS A 44 -7.04 -13.32 4.92
N ALA A 45 -8.12 -12.74 4.39
CA ALA A 45 -8.36 -11.30 4.44
C ALA A 45 -8.51 -10.81 5.89
N VAL A 46 -9.32 -11.50 6.71
CA VAL A 46 -9.54 -11.15 8.12
C VAL A 46 -8.25 -11.28 8.93
N LEU A 47 -7.50 -12.38 8.77
CA LEU A 47 -6.21 -12.57 9.46
C LEU A 47 -5.16 -11.54 9.01
N GLY A 48 -5.14 -11.20 7.71
CA GLY A 48 -4.29 -10.16 7.16
C GLY A 48 -4.60 -8.78 7.76
N LEU A 49 -5.87 -8.41 7.83
CA LEU A 49 -6.32 -7.16 8.46
C LEU A 49 -5.99 -7.12 9.95
N ALA A 50 -6.24 -8.20 10.68
CA ALA A 50 -5.87 -8.29 12.10
C ALA A 50 -4.36 -8.14 12.30
N SER A 51 -3.54 -8.84 11.50
CA SER A 51 -2.09 -8.73 11.56
C SER A 51 -1.60 -7.30 11.24
N LEU A 52 -2.19 -6.65 10.24
CA LEU A 52 -1.85 -5.27 9.89
C LEU A 52 -2.18 -4.31 11.04
N TYR A 53 -3.36 -4.46 11.65
CA TYR A 53 -3.76 -3.66 12.81
C TYR A 53 -2.77 -3.79 13.97
N PHE A 54 -2.40 -5.02 14.36
CA PHE A 54 -1.43 -5.24 15.44
C PHE A 54 -0.05 -4.66 15.10
N ASN A 55 0.39 -4.75 13.85
CA ASN A 55 1.65 -4.15 13.42
C ASN A 55 1.63 -2.62 13.55
N ILE A 56 0.55 -1.97 13.12
CA ILE A 56 0.39 -0.51 13.24
C ILE A 56 0.34 -0.10 14.72
N ALA A 57 -0.50 -0.76 15.52
CA ALA A 57 -0.66 -0.46 16.94
C ALA A 57 0.65 -0.66 17.72
N SER A 58 1.37 -1.76 17.46
CA SER A 58 2.66 -2.04 18.09
C SER A 58 3.72 -1.01 17.69
N ALA A 59 3.78 -0.63 16.40
CA ALA A 59 4.69 0.41 15.92
C ALA A 59 4.40 1.77 16.59
N MET A 60 3.13 2.17 16.66
CA MET A 60 2.71 3.40 17.34
C MET A 60 3.09 3.40 18.82
N HIS A 61 2.86 2.28 19.52
CA HIS A 61 3.25 2.13 20.93
C HIS A 61 4.76 2.27 21.11
N ASN A 62 5.57 1.65 20.25
CA ASN A 62 7.03 1.74 20.30
C ASN A 62 7.54 3.18 20.08
N VAL A 63 6.94 3.91 19.14
CA VAL A 63 7.26 5.32 18.90
C VAL A 63 6.94 6.17 20.12
N ASN A 64 5.74 6.01 20.70
CA ASN A 64 5.34 6.76 21.88
C ASN A 64 6.24 6.46 23.09
N LYS A 65 6.55 5.18 23.33
CA LYS A 65 7.49 4.74 24.37
C LYS A 65 8.86 5.39 24.19
N LYS A 66 9.39 5.43 22.96
CA LYS A 66 10.70 6.03 22.67
C LYS A 66 10.74 7.53 22.95
N PHE A 67 9.68 8.27 22.61
CA PHE A 67 9.61 9.71 22.89
C PHE A 67 9.44 10.00 24.37
N SER A 68 8.62 9.20 25.07
CA SER A 68 8.44 9.28 26.52
C SER A 68 9.76 9.04 27.27
N GLU A 69 10.54 8.02 26.88
CA GLU A 69 11.85 7.75 27.48
C GLU A 69 12.87 8.87 27.25
N LYS A 70 12.82 9.52 26.07
CA LYS A 70 13.79 10.55 25.67
C LYS A 70 13.45 11.96 26.18
N ASN A 71 12.19 12.24 26.53
CA ASN A 71 11.74 13.57 26.98
C ASN A 71 10.91 13.45 28.28
N LYS A 72 11.42 12.69 29.26
CA LYS A 72 10.75 12.44 30.56
C LYS A 72 10.32 13.71 31.29
N ASP A 73 11.03 14.82 31.06
CA ASP A 73 10.83 16.07 31.79
C ASP A 73 9.80 17.01 31.14
N ASN A 74 9.26 16.65 29.96
CA ASN A 74 8.32 17.51 29.24
C ASN A 74 7.28 16.68 28.48
N GLU A 75 6.15 16.42 29.13
CA GLU A 75 5.02 15.64 28.58
C GLU A 75 4.39 16.29 27.34
N GLU A 76 4.30 17.62 27.30
CA GLU A 76 3.76 18.36 26.16
C GLU A 76 4.61 18.09 24.90
N LYS A 77 5.93 18.13 25.05
CA LYS A 77 6.89 17.83 23.96
C LYS A 77 6.84 16.37 23.52
N VAL A 78 6.51 15.43 24.41
CA VAL A 78 6.25 14.03 24.05
C VAL A 78 5.01 13.94 23.18
N GLN A 79 3.90 14.56 23.59
CA GLN A 79 2.65 14.52 22.84
C GLN A 79 2.78 15.15 21.45
N THR A 80 3.41 16.33 21.32
CA THR A 80 3.59 16.99 20.03
C THR A 80 4.40 16.12 19.05
N LYS A 81 5.54 15.57 19.49
CA LYS A 81 6.40 14.74 18.62
C LYS A 81 5.76 13.41 18.24
N THR A 82 5.01 12.80 19.17
CA THR A 82 4.24 11.60 18.88
C THR A 82 3.15 11.89 17.85
N MET A 83 2.45 13.03 17.98
CA MET A 83 1.42 13.44 17.02
C MET A 83 2.00 13.70 15.63
N GLU A 84 3.14 14.41 15.56
CA GLU A 84 3.87 14.63 14.30
C GLU A 84 4.26 13.32 13.62
N ALA A 85 4.68 12.31 14.40
CA ALA A 85 4.98 10.99 13.85
C ALA A 85 3.73 10.29 13.32
N PHE A 86 2.59 10.41 14.00
CA PHE A 86 1.32 9.83 13.55
C PHE A 86 0.76 10.51 12.30
N HIS A 87 1.06 11.80 12.07
CA HIS A 87 0.73 12.45 10.81
C HIS A 87 1.34 11.74 9.59
N GLY A 88 2.44 10.99 9.78
CA GLY A 88 3.05 10.13 8.76
C GLY A 88 2.14 9.01 8.23
N LEU A 89 1.03 8.69 8.91
CA LEU A 89 0.06 7.71 8.45
C LEU A 89 -1.00 8.29 7.50
N TYR A 90 -1.23 9.61 7.50
CA TYR A 90 -2.24 10.22 6.63
C TYR A 90 -2.07 9.92 5.14
N PRO A 91 -0.85 9.96 4.56
CA PRO A 91 -0.67 9.66 3.14
C PRO A 91 -1.07 8.22 2.78
N PHE A 92 -0.82 7.26 3.69
CA PHE A 92 -1.22 5.87 3.51
C PHE A 92 -2.75 5.74 3.40
N PHE A 93 -3.48 6.27 4.38
CA PHE A 93 -4.94 6.20 4.35
C PHE A 93 -5.56 7.02 3.21
N GLY A 94 -5.00 8.21 2.91
CA GLY A 94 -5.46 9.04 1.80
C GLY A 94 -5.30 8.34 0.45
N TYR A 95 -4.18 7.64 0.25
CA TYR A 95 -3.94 6.85 -0.96
C TYR A 95 -4.94 5.69 -1.09
N TYR A 96 -5.11 4.86 -0.07
CA TYR A 96 -6.08 3.75 -0.14
C TYR A 96 -7.52 4.23 -0.25
N LEU A 97 -7.87 5.36 0.37
CA LEU A 97 -9.18 5.99 0.19
C LEU A 97 -9.41 6.37 -1.28
N SER A 98 -8.40 6.90 -1.98
CA SER A 98 -8.52 7.22 -3.40
C SER A 98 -8.73 5.99 -4.29
N ILE A 99 -8.10 4.86 -3.94
CA ILE A 99 -8.31 3.58 -4.63
C ILE A 99 -9.73 3.08 -4.39
N ILE A 100 -10.18 3.09 -3.12
CA ILE A 100 -11.55 2.68 -2.77
C ILE A 100 -12.55 3.51 -3.56
N LEU A 101 -12.37 4.83 -3.61
CA LEU A 101 -13.24 5.73 -4.34
C LEU A 101 -13.24 5.42 -5.85
N LEU A 102 -12.06 5.19 -6.45
CA LEU A 102 -11.94 4.76 -7.85
C LEU A 102 -12.74 3.48 -8.12
N THR A 103 -12.55 2.44 -7.30
CA THR A 103 -13.22 1.14 -7.47
C THR A 103 -14.70 1.17 -7.09
N TRP A 104 -15.13 2.12 -6.28
CA TRP A 104 -16.55 2.31 -5.97
C TRP A 104 -17.25 2.92 -7.18
N VAL A 105 -16.69 4.00 -7.74
CA VAL A 105 -17.30 4.68 -8.90
C VAL A 105 -17.24 3.79 -10.15
N TYR A 106 -16.14 3.07 -10.35
CA TYR A 106 -15.91 2.20 -11.51
C TYR A 106 -15.50 0.78 -11.04
N PRO A 107 -16.47 -0.10 -10.73
CA PRO A 107 -16.17 -1.43 -10.19
C PRO A 107 -15.42 -2.34 -11.16
N ASP A 108 -15.52 -2.11 -12.47
CA ASP A 108 -14.89 -2.94 -13.50
C ASP A 108 -13.35 -2.85 -13.47
N TYR A 109 -12.78 -1.82 -12.83
CA TYR A 109 -11.35 -1.79 -12.49
C TYR A 109 -10.93 -2.98 -11.63
N LEU A 110 -11.80 -3.48 -10.74
CA LEU A 110 -11.51 -4.60 -9.85
C LEU A 110 -11.90 -5.95 -10.45
N TYR A 111 -12.97 -6.02 -11.23
CA TYR A 111 -13.48 -7.29 -11.75
C TYR A 111 -12.91 -7.66 -13.12
N THR A 112 -12.69 -6.67 -13.99
CA THR A 112 -12.29 -6.89 -15.39
C THR A 112 -10.82 -6.51 -15.61
N HIS A 113 -10.38 -5.39 -15.01
CA HIS A 113 -9.03 -4.82 -15.21
C HIS A 113 -8.18 -4.82 -13.93
N ALA A 114 -8.37 -5.83 -13.07
CA ALA A 114 -7.72 -5.92 -11.76
C ALA A 114 -6.19 -5.92 -11.83
N MET A 115 -5.64 -6.60 -12.83
CA MET A 115 -4.20 -6.84 -12.95
C MET A 115 -3.38 -5.53 -13.04
N PRO A 116 -3.61 -4.63 -14.03
CA PRO A 116 -2.85 -3.38 -14.12
C PRO A 116 -3.05 -2.50 -12.88
N LEU A 117 -4.25 -2.49 -12.28
CA LEU A 117 -4.50 -1.77 -11.04
C LEU A 117 -3.63 -2.30 -9.89
N LEU A 118 -3.61 -3.61 -9.67
CA LEU A 118 -2.81 -4.24 -8.60
C LEU A 118 -1.31 -3.98 -8.78
N LEU A 119 -0.80 -4.08 -10.00
CA LEU A 119 0.60 -3.78 -10.28
C LEU A 119 0.93 -2.30 -10.05
N SER A 120 0.04 -1.39 -10.46
CA SER A 120 0.17 0.05 -10.23
C SER A 120 0.21 0.39 -8.73
N ILE A 121 -0.66 -0.24 -7.94
CA ILE A 121 -0.69 -0.12 -6.48
C ILE A 121 0.62 -0.62 -5.88
N GLY A 122 1.09 -1.81 -6.30
CA GLY A 122 2.33 -2.39 -5.82
C GLY A 122 3.55 -1.50 -6.08
N LEU A 123 3.69 -0.98 -7.30
CA LEU A 123 4.79 -0.09 -7.69
C LEU A 123 4.75 1.24 -6.95
N THR A 124 3.55 1.81 -6.74
CA THR A 124 3.36 3.04 -5.97
C THR A 124 3.78 2.86 -4.52
N ILE A 125 3.35 1.79 -3.86
CA ILE A 125 3.73 1.51 -2.47
C ILE A 125 5.23 1.19 -2.37
N ALA A 126 5.79 0.45 -3.32
CA ALA A 126 7.22 0.16 -3.37
C ALA A 126 8.05 1.44 -3.52
N PHE A 127 7.62 2.38 -4.38
CA PHE A 127 8.23 3.70 -4.50
C PHE A 127 8.15 4.46 -3.16
N SER A 128 6.98 4.47 -2.51
CA SER A 128 6.79 5.15 -1.23
C SER A 128 7.70 4.65 -0.13
N VAL A 129 7.77 3.33 0.04
CA VAL A 129 8.65 2.71 1.02
C VAL A 129 10.12 2.98 0.69
N GLY A 130 10.51 2.90 -0.58
CA GLY A 130 11.87 3.21 -1.00
C GLY A 130 12.28 4.65 -0.65
N ARG A 131 11.40 5.65 -0.87
CA ARG A 131 11.68 7.04 -0.48
C ARG A 131 11.83 7.19 1.03
N ILE A 132 11.06 6.46 1.82
CA ILE A 132 11.17 6.46 3.30
C ILE A 132 12.53 5.90 3.72
N ILE A 133 12.98 4.78 3.13
CA ILE A 133 14.29 4.19 3.39
C ILE A 133 15.40 5.17 3.02
N LEU A 134 15.31 5.77 1.83
CA LEU A 134 16.29 6.73 1.35
C LEU A 134 16.41 7.90 2.33
N ALA A 135 15.29 8.53 2.68
CA ALA A 135 15.28 9.66 3.60
C ALA A 135 15.86 9.31 4.98
N HIS A 136 15.61 8.08 5.47
CA HIS A 136 16.19 7.62 6.72
C HIS A 136 17.71 7.44 6.64
N LEU A 137 18.21 6.78 5.58
CA LEU A 137 19.63 6.51 5.40
C LEU A 137 20.45 7.76 5.13
N THR A 138 19.91 8.69 4.33
CA THR A 138 20.59 9.93 3.94
C THR A 138 20.28 11.11 4.87
N LEU A 139 19.57 10.86 5.98
CA LEU A 139 19.13 11.87 6.95
C LEU A 139 18.38 13.07 6.33
N GLN A 140 17.61 12.81 5.26
CA GLN A 140 16.77 13.81 4.61
C GLN A 140 15.43 13.95 5.36
N LYS A 141 14.63 14.96 4.96
CA LYS A 141 13.27 15.16 5.48
C LYS A 141 12.36 13.99 5.08
N PHE A 142 11.45 13.62 5.96
CA PHE A 142 10.52 12.51 5.73
C PHE A 142 9.57 12.81 4.53
N PRO A 143 9.45 11.89 3.56
CA PRO A 143 8.69 12.12 2.33
C PRO A 143 7.19 11.87 2.54
N MET A 144 6.49 12.89 3.07
CA MET A 144 5.05 12.81 3.35
C MET A 144 4.19 12.73 2.09
N ILE A 145 4.53 13.48 1.04
CA ILE A 145 3.75 13.56 -0.20
C ILE A 145 4.64 13.18 -1.37
N GLN A 146 4.07 12.42 -2.29
CA GLN A 146 4.74 11.76 -3.40
C GLN A 146 3.79 11.72 -4.58
N LEU A 147 4.32 12.01 -5.77
CA LEU A 147 3.52 12.15 -7.00
C LEU A 147 2.68 10.90 -7.32
N PRO A 148 3.21 9.65 -7.22
CA PRO A 148 2.44 8.46 -7.57
C PRO A 148 1.18 8.24 -6.72
N MET A 149 1.10 8.84 -5.52
CA MET A 149 -0.07 8.71 -4.65
C MET A 149 -1.32 9.41 -5.21
N PHE A 150 -1.18 10.37 -6.12
CA PHE A 150 -2.32 11.04 -6.73
C PHE A 150 -2.84 10.31 -7.97
N LEU A 151 -2.18 9.24 -8.38
CA LEU A 151 -2.52 8.55 -9.63
C LEU A 151 -3.94 7.94 -9.62
N PRO A 152 -4.44 7.30 -8.55
CA PRO A 152 -5.81 6.78 -8.57
C PRO A 152 -6.86 7.90 -8.72
N LEU A 153 -6.62 9.07 -8.12
CA LEU A 153 -7.48 10.25 -8.32
C LEU A 153 -7.40 10.78 -9.75
N ALA A 154 -6.20 10.82 -10.34
CA ALA A 154 -6.03 11.22 -11.73
C ALA A 154 -6.74 10.25 -12.68
N GLN A 155 -6.64 8.93 -12.43
CA GLN A 155 -7.35 7.90 -13.20
C GLN A 155 -8.87 8.05 -13.07
N LEU A 156 -9.39 8.34 -11.87
CA LEU A 156 -10.80 8.61 -11.65
C LEU A 156 -11.28 9.81 -12.47
N ILE A 157 -10.60 10.95 -12.36
CA ILE A 157 -10.98 12.19 -13.06
C ILE A 157 -10.93 11.98 -14.56
N LEU A 158 -9.86 11.34 -15.07
CA LEU A 158 -9.68 11.07 -16.48
C LEU A 158 -10.77 10.13 -17.02
N THR A 159 -11.06 9.05 -16.29
CA THR A 159 -12.13 8.10 -16.66
C THR A 159 -13.48 8.81 -16.70
N HIS A 160 -13.79 9.58 -15.66
CA HIS A 160 -15.04 10.33 -15.58
C HIS A 160 -15.20 11.34 -16.73
N PHE A 161 -14.11 12.01 -17.10
CA PHE A 161 -14.09 12.95 -18.21
C PHE A 161 -14.29 12.26 -19.57
N LEU A 162 -13.61 11.14 -19.81
CA LEU A 162 -13.69 10.42 -21.09
C LEU A 162 -15.04 9.72 -21.29
N VAL A 163 -15.60 9.14 -20.24
CA VAL A 163 -16.89 8.43 -20.31
C VAL A 163 -18.05 9.42 -20.35
N ASN A 164 -18.13 10.40 -19.44
CA ASN A 164 -19.34 11.21 -19.31
C ASN A 164 -19.38 12.43 -20.23
N ILE A 165 -18.24 12.99 -20.60
CA ILE A 165 -18.20 14.20 -21.46
C ILE A 165 -18.01 13.79 -22.92
N TYR A 166 -17.05 12.91 -23.21
CA TYR A 166 -16.78 12.47 -24.58
C TYR A 166 -17.63 11.29 -25.03
N ASN A 167 -18.37 10.63 -24.13
CA ASN A 167 -19.23 9.48 -24.43
C ASN A 167 -18.47 8.34 -25.12
N TYR A 168 -17.21 8.13 -24.75
CA TYR A 168 -16.47 6.95 -25.16
C TYR A 168 -16.98 5.69 -24.46
N ASP A 169 -16.74 4.54 -25.08
CA ASP A 169 -17.06 3.26 -24.48
C ASP A 169 -16.35 3.08 -23.13
N GLN A 170 -17.10 2.66 -22.12
CA GLN A 170 -16.61 2.58 -20.75
C GLN A 170 -15.50 1.54 -20.63
N ASP A 171 -15.68 0.35 -21.20
CA ASP A 171 -14.73 -0.76 -21.05
C ASP A 171 -13.40 -0.43 -21.73
N ASP A 172 -13.44 0.13 -22.94
CA ASP A 172 -12.23 0.55 -23.66
C ASP A 172 -11.47 1.65 -22.90
N VAL A 173 -12.19 2.63 -22.33
CA VAL A 173 -11.58 3.70 -21.52
C VAL A 173 -10.94 3.12 -20.27
N LEU A 174 -11.64 2.24 -19.54
CA LEU A 174 -11.12 1.63 -18.32
C LEU A 174 -9.88 0.80 -18.60
N LEU A 175 -9.88 -0.01 -19.66
CA LEU A 175 -8.72 -0.77 -20.09
C LEU A 175 -7.52 0.15 -20.35
N CYS A 176 -7.71 1.19 -21.18
CA CYS A 176 -6.65 2.11 -21.57
C CYS A 176 -6.11 2.91 -20.37
N VAL A 177 -6.99 3.47 -19.53
CA VAL A 177 -6.60 4.28 -18.36
C VAL A 177 -5.95 3.41 -17.27
N SER A 178 -6.36 2.15 -17.12
CA SER A 178 -5.72 1.20 -16.20
C SER A 178 -4.27 0.92 -16.61
N TRP A 179 -4.04 0.57 -17.88
CA TRP A 179 -2.72 0.29 -18.41
C TRP A 179 -1.83 1.54 -18.48
N LEU A 180 -2.42 2.71 -18.75
CA LEU A 180 -1.72 3.99 -18.66
C LEU A 180 -1.23 4.22 -17.22
N GLY A 181 -2.08 4.04 -16.22
CA GLY A 181 -1.70 4.19 -14.81
C GLY A 181 -0.56 3.23 -14.43
N PHE A 182 -0.64 1.97 -14.84
CA PHE A 182 0.46 1.03 -14.67
C PHE A 182 1.75 1.50 -15.37
N GLY A 183 1.67 1.94 -16.62
CA GLY A 183 2.83 2.44 -17.37
C GLY A 183 3.50 3.64 -16.68
N VAL A 184 2.71 4.58 -16.15
CA VAL A 184 3.22 5.74 -15.40
C VAL A 184 3.92 5.29 -14.11
N THR A 185 3.31 4.43 -13.31
CA THR A 185 3.95 3.94 -12.06
C THR A 185 5.21 3.14 -12.33
N LEU A 186 5.21 2.33 -13.39
CA LEU A 186 6.39 1.56 -13.81
C LEU A 186 7.53 2.49 -14.23
N GLY A 187 7.23 3.52 -15.03
CA GLY A 187 8.22 4.52 -15.44
C GLY A 187 8.80 5.27 -14.25
N VAL A 188 7.96 5.76 -13.34
CA VAL A 188 8.39 6.48 -12.13
C VAL A 188 9.23 5.56 -11.23
N HIS A 189 8.79 4.33 -10.99
CA HIS A 189 9.54 3.37 -10.19
C HIS A 189 10.86 2.97 -10.83
N GLY A 190 10.89 2.76 -12.15
CA GLY A 190 12.12 2.46 -12.89
C GLY A 190 13.15 3.59 -12.80
N MET A 191 12.73 4.83 -12.97
CA MET A 191 13.59 6.01 -12.78
C MET A 191 14.13 6.09 -11.34
N PHE A 192 13.26 5.80 -10.37
CA PHE A 192 13.60 5.86 -8.96
C PHE A 192 14.67 4.85 -8.53
N ILE A 193 14.70 3.65 -9.12
CA ILE A 193 15.75 2.66 -8.84
C ILE A 193 17.14 3.25 -9.13
N ASN A 194 17.29 3.97 -10.24
CA ASN A 194 18.55 4.62 -10.59
C ASN A 194 18.91 5.73 -9.60
N GLU A 195 17.92 6.54 -9.20
CA GLU A 195 18.09 7.60 -8.19
C GLU A 195 18.56 7.02 -6.84
N ILE A 196 17.95 5.93 -6.36
CA ILE A 196 18.34 5.28 -5.10
C ILE A 196 19.80 4.84 -5.16
N ILE A 197 20.19 4.15 -6.24
CA ILE A 197 21.56 3.64 -6.37
C ILE A 197 22.53 4.82 -6.30
N TYR A 198 22.26 5.89 -7.04
CA TYR A 198 23.13 7.06 -7.08
C TYR A 198 23.19 7.81 -5.73
N GLU A 199 22.04 8.07 -5.10
CA GLU A 199 21.99 8.79 -3.83
C GLU A 199 22.64 8.01 -2.69
N ILE A 200 22.36 6.71 -2.56
CA ILE A 200 22.94 5.88 -1.51
C ILE A 200 24.46 5.76 -1.69
N THR A 201 24.91 5.46 -2.92
CA THR A 201 26.35 5.31 -3.20
C THR A 201 27.11 6.61 -2.98
N THR A 202 26.52 7.74 -3.35
CA THR A 202 27.12 9.07 -3.13
C THR A 202 27.13 9.46 -1.66
N TYR A 203 26.02 9.26 -0.93
CA TYR A 203 25.91 9.66 0.47
C TYR A 203 26.80 8.83 1.39
N LEU A 204 26.82 7.50 1.21
CA LEU A 204 27.63 6.59 2.02
C LEU A 204 29.08 6.46 1.53
N ASP A 205 29.43 7.12 0.41
CA ASP A 205 30.72 7.01 -0.28
C ASP A 205 31.14 5.54 -0.53
N ILE A 206 30.19 4.75 -1.03
CA ILE A 206 30.39 3.34 -1.40
C ILE A 206 30.03 3.16 -2.87
N TYR A 207 30.66 2.21 -3.56
CA TYR A 207 30.14 1.72 -4.84
C TYR A 207 29.01 0.73 -4.60
N ALA A 208 28.15 0.51 -5.60
CA ALA A 208 27.01 -0.39 -5.49
C ALA A 208 27.40 -1.82 -5.04
N LEU A 209 28.61 -2.28 -5.36
CA LEU A 209 29.12 -3.63 -5.01
C LEU A 209 30.48 -3.61 -4.28
N SER A 210 31.02 -2.45 -3.92
CA SER A 210 32.35 -2.36 -3.29
C SER A 210 32.46 -1.13 -2.39
N ILE A 211 33.25 -1.23 -1.32
CA ILE A 211 33.61 -0.07 -0.49
C ILE A 211 34.63 0.77 -1.25
N LYS A 212 34.43 2.09 -1.32
CA LYS A 212 35.29 3.00 -2.10
C LYS A 212 36.62 3.29 -1.40
N HIS A 213 36.57 3.50 -0.09
CA HIS A 213 37.74 3.69 0.76
C HIS A 213 37.73 2.66 1.88
N LYS A 214 38.71 1.74 1.91
CA LYS A 214 38.94 0.92 3.10
C LYS A 214 39.46 1.84 4.21
N ARG A 215 38.88 1.76 5.42
CA ARG A 215 39.49 2.39 6.59
C ARG A 215 40.90 1.82 6.74
N ALA A 216 41.90 2.72 6.69
CA ALA A 216 43.26 2.42 7.10
C ALA A 216 43.32 2.18 8.62
#